data_AF-A0A9D5A3C1-F1
#
_entry.id   AF-A0A9D5A3C1-F1
#
_cell.length_a   1.000
_cell.length_b   1.000
_cell.length_c   1.000
_cell.angle_alpha   90.00
_cell.angle_beta   90.00
_cell.angle_gamma   90.00
#
_symmetry.space_group_name_H-M   'P 1'
#
loop_
_entity.id
_entity.type
_entity.pdbx_description
1 polymer ?
#
loop_
_entity_poly.entity_id
_entity_poly.type
_entity_poly.pdbx_seq_one_letter_code
_entity_poly.pdbx_strand_id
1 'polypeptide(L)'
;MNKENVENVRVTRARARAMKASSTKEPAMVGLRDVTNISTKSSHNNKRLHTSNLQKNEVCKKRKTKVTSEDNAYLQVLTTKENAQTELAKDSSTSAITMKDSLQLKVQPYLVVPMLSMQDSVKSPIEDINLICEKLRTSVGFGVVDIDSEAKDSLVWTSYAPDIYYNIHVRECERRALADYMEKVQRDITPTMRGILVDWLVEVSDEYKLVPDTLYLTVNLIDRFLSCHVITRQRLQLLGVTCMLISSKYEEICAPRLEEFVTITDNTYSKKEMLKMEKEVLNVLQFQLSVPTIKTFLRRFIQAAQSSYKAAYPELEFMANYLAELTLVEYSFLQFRPSKIAASAVFLARWTLGQSEHPWNPTLEHYTNYKASELKTTVLALLDLQLNNTKGCGLNGVRDKYKQQTFKSVASFSPKPVEPLF
;
A
#
# COMPACT_ATOMS: atom_id res chain seq x y z
N MET A 1 16.49 -42.91 13.37
CA MET A 1 15.28 -42.54 12.59
C MET A 1 14.52 -41.53 13.44
N ASN A 2 13.98 -40.41 12.93
CA ASN A 2 13.77 -40.00 11.54
C ASN A 2 14.68 -38.85 11.05
N LYS A 3 14.63 -38.56 9.74
CA LYS A 3 15.33 -37.46 9.05
C LYS A 3 14.32 -36.49 8.39
N GLU A 4 13.57 -35.70 9.17
CA GLU A 4 12.53 -34.82 8.59
C GLU A 4 12.75 -33.31 8.86
N ASN A 5 13.31 -32.90 10.00
CA ASN A 5 13.51 -31.47 10.36
C ASN A 5 14.64 -30.74 9.58
N VAL A 6 15.05 -31.22 8.39
CA VAL A 6 16.14 -30.61 7.60
C VAL A 6 15.65 -29.94 6.30
N GLU A 7 14.46 -30.30 5.79
CA GLU A 7 13.99 -29.76 4.50
C GLU A 7 13.30 -28.39 4.61
N ASN A 8 12.47 -28.13 5.62
CA ASN A 8 11.79 -26.82 5.76
C ASN A 8 12.79 -25.64 5.92
N VAL A 9 13.95 -25.87 6.54
CA VAL A 9 15.05 -24.87 6.64
C VAL A 9 15.81 -24.69 5.31
N ARG A 10 15.75 -25.68 4.40
CA ARG A 10 16.28 -25.55 3.03
C ARG A 10 15.34 -24.77 2.13
N VAL A 11 14.02 -24.96 2.23
CA VAL A 11 13.01 -24.25 1.41
C VAL A 11 13.05 -22.74 1.66
N THR A 12 13.11 -22.30 2.93
CA THR A 12 13.20 -20.86 3.26
C THR A 12 14.51 -20.23 2.78
N ARG A 13 15.65 -20.92 2.95
CA ARG A 13 16.93 -20.49 2.38
C ARG A 13 16.97 -20.51 0.84
N ALA A 14 16.21 -21.40 0.19
CA ALA A 14 16.06 -21.41 -1.26
C ALA A 14 15.28 -20.17 -1.74
N ARG A 15 14.19 -19.78 -1.06
CA ARG A 15 13.41 -18.57 -1.38
C ARG A 15 14.25 -17.29 -1.24
N ALA A 16 15.03 -17.16 -0.15
CA ALA A 16 15.97 -16.05 0.05
C ALA A 16 17.15 -16.05 -0.95
N ARG A 17 17.57 -17.23 -1.45
CA ARG A 17 18.57 -17.34 -2.52
C ARG A 17 18.00 -17.02 -3.90
N ALA A 18 16.73 -17.33 -4.16
CA ALA A 18 16.06 -16.96 -5.40
C ALA A 18 15.96 -15.42 -5.53
N MET A 19 15.62 -14.72 -4.45
CA MET A 19 15.66 -13.24 -4.41
C MET A 19 17.07 -12.69 -4.75
N LYS A 20 18.15 -13.31 -4.27
CA LYS A 20 19.54 -12.93 -4.61
C LYS A 20 20.04 -13.42 -5.98
N ALA A 21 19.37 -14.40 -6.60
CA ALA A 21 19.72 -14.88 -7.94
C ALA A 21 18.95 -14.14 -9.04
N SER A 22 17.79 -13.58 -8.71
CA SER A 22 16.95 -12.81 -9.63
C SER A 22 17.44 -11.38 -9.88
N SER A 23 18.34 -10.85 -9.04
CA SER A 23 18.83 -9.47 -9.11
C SER A 23 19.96 -9.25 -10.15
N THR A 24 19.90 -9.98 -11.27
CA THR A 24 20.85 -9.87 -12.40
C THR A 24 20.23 -9.25 -13.65
N LYS A 25 18.96 -8.84 -13.56
CA LYS A 25 18.37 -7.81 -14.42
C LYS A 25 18.23 -6.53 -13.60
N GLU A 26 18.53 -5.40 -14.22
CA GLU A 26 18.04 -4.12 -13.73
C GLU A 26 16.50 -4.12 -13.81
N PRO A 27 15.77 -3.63 -12.80
CA PRO A 27 14.32 -3.48 -12.89
C PRO A 27 13.99 -2.50 -14.02
N ALA A 28 12.91 -2.76 -14.75
CA ALA A 28 12.50 -1.85 -15.81
C ALA A 28 11.99 -0.56 -15.17
N MET A 29 12.67 0.58 -15.37
CA MET A 29 12.31 1.81 -14.67
C MET A 29 10.90 2.29 -15.05
N VAL A 30 9.94 2.01 -14.16
CA VAL A 30 8.57 2.52 -14.21
C VAL A 30 8.62 4.00 -13.80
N GLY A 31 8.83 4.87 -14.78
CA GLY A 31 8.86 6.32 -14.55
C GLY A 31 7.47 6.87 -14.23
N LEU A 32 7.34 7.57 -13.10
CA LEU A 32 6.13 8.31 -12.73
C LEU A 32 5.79 9.34 -13.83
N ARG A 33 4.58 9.26 -14.39
CA ARG A 33 4.11 10.24 -15.38
C ARG A 33 3.99 11.62 -14.71
N ASP A 34 4.43 12.67 -15.41
CA ASP A 34 4.59 14.01 -14.85
C ASP A 34 3.30 14.56 -14.19
N VAL A 35 3.33 14.57 -12.86
CA VAL A 35 2.24 15.03 -11.98
C VAL A 35 1.97 16.54 -12.13
N THR A 36 2.92 17.31 -12.68
CA THR A 36 2.84 18.77 -12.73
C THR A 36 2.08 19.32 -13.94
N ASN A 37 2.00 18.55 -15.03
CA ASN A 37 1.54 19.03 -16.34
C ASN A 37 0.06 18.78 -16.68
N ILE A 38 -0.73 18.12 -15.82
CA ILE A 38 -2.15 17.87 -16.10
C ILE A 38 -3.02 19.10 -15.79
N SER A 39 -3.07 20.03 -16.76
CA SER A 39 -4.04 21.12 -16.80
C SER A 39 -5.40 20.61 -17.30
N THR A 40 -6.47 20.88 -16.55
CA THR A 40 -7.85 20.51 -16.92
C THR A 40 -8.36 21.32 -18.11
N LYS A 41 -8.30 20.73 -19.31
CA LYS A 41 -8.95 21.27 -20.51
C LYS A 41 -10.07 20.35 -21.00
N SER A 42 -11.29 20.68 -20.61
CA SER A 42 -12.50 20.13 -21.21
C SER A 42 -12.75 20.72 -22.60
N SER A 43 -13.36 19.90 -23.47
CA SER A 43 -14.18 20.30 -24.63
C SER A 43 -13.53 20.68 -25.98
N HIS A 44 -14.03 19.95 -26.99
CA HIS A 44 -14.31 20.33 -28.39
C HIS A 44 -13.27 20.13 -29.53
N ASN A 45 -13.77 19.44 -30.56
CA ASN A 45 -13.43 19.46 -31.99
C ASN A 45 -12.15 18.80 -32.54
N ASN A 46 -12.30 17.50 -32.86
CA ASN A 46 -12.03 16.89 -34.17
C ASN A 46 -11.11 17.63 -35.18
N LYS A 47 -10.03 16.94 -35.59
CA LYS A 47 -9.95 16.33 -36.95
C LYS A 47 -8.84 15.28 -37.07
N ARG A 48 -9.10 14.23 -37.87
CA ARG A 48 -8.09 13.27 -38.36
C ARG A 48 -7.12 13.95 -39.32
N LEU A 49 -5.89 13.43 -39.39
CA LEU A 49 -5.18 13.22 -40.66
C LEU A 49 -4.13 12.09 -40.50
N HIS A 50 -4.09 11.16 -41.46
CA HIS A 50 -2.93 10.28 -41.69
C HIS A 50 -1.94 11.03 -42.59
N THR A 51 -0.63 10.77 -42.45
CA THR A 51 0.16 9.95 -43.41
C THR A 51 1.59 9.69 -42.94
N SER A 52 2.26 8.80 -43.66
CA SER A 52 3.55 8.15 -43.39
C SER A 52 4.80 8.94 -43.80
N ASN A 53 5.92 8.59 -43.16
CA ASN A 53 7.29 8.46 -43.70
C ASN A 53 7.89 9.56 -44.60
N LEU A 54 9.05 10.09 -44.19
CA LEU A 54 10.14 10.41 -45.13
C LEU A 54 11.52 10.38 -44.42
N GLN A 55 12.51 9.77 -45.05
CA GLN A 55 13.93 9.79 -44.62
C GLN A 55 14.70 10.91 -45.33
N LYS A 56 15.69 11.50 -44.65
CA LYS A 56 16.93 12.18 -45.15
C LYS A 56 17.48 13.11 -44.05
N ASN A 57 18.77 13.47 -43.98
CA ASN A 57 20.03 12.79 -44.35
C ASN A 57 21.19 13.61 -43.73
N GLU A 58 22.36 12.99 -43.50
CA GLU A 58 23.70 13.64 -43.52
C GLU A 58 24.00 14.72 -42.42
N VAL A 59 25.26 15.04 -42.03
CA VAL A 59 26.57 14.38 -42.21
C VAL A 59 27.53 14.67 -41.03
N CYS A 60 28.55 13.82 -40.86
CA CYS A 60 29.54 13.85 -39.77
C CYS A 60 30.79 14.73 -40.04
N LYS A 61 31.40 15.28 -38.96
CA LYS A 61 32.85 15.55 -38.81
C LYS A 61 33.21 15.59 -37.30
N LYS A 62 33.80 14.54 -36.71
CA LYS A 62 35.23 14.11 -36.74
C LYS A 62 36.22 15.02 -35.99
N ARG A 63 36.77 14.49 -34.87
CA ARG A 63 38.21 14.47 -34.59
C ARG A 63 38.59 13.11 -33.96
N LYS A 64 39.83 12.65 -34.16
CA LYS A 64 40.38 11.33 -33.76
C LYS A 64 41.90 11.48 -33.55
N THR A 65 42.48 10.71 -32.62
CA THR A 65 43.93 10.53 -32.46
C THR A 65 44.26 9.10 -32.00
N LYS A 66 45.54 8.64 -32.10
CA LYS A 66 46.02 7.23 -32.08
C LYS A 66 47.35 7.14 -31.27
N VAL A 67 47.85 6.01 -30.74
CA VAL A 67 47.41 4.60 -30.79
C VAL A 67 46.93 4.07 -29.41
N THR A 68 47.45 3.09 -28.66
CA THR A 68 48.62 2.16 -28.76
C THR A 68 48.36 0.89 -27.92
N SER A 69 49.25 -0.12 -28.03
CA SER A 69 49.55 -1.26 -27.13
C SER A 69 48.80 -1.34 -25.78
N GLU A 70 48.14 -2.46 -25.41
CA GLU A 70 48.73 -3.79 -25.05
C GLU A 70 49.56 -3.67 -23.74
N ASP A 71 49.40 -4.50 -22.70
CA ASP A 71 49.36 -5.97 -22.72
C ASP A 71 48.69 -6.62 -21.46
N ASN A 72 49.04 -7.87 -21.11
CA ASN A 72 48.38 -8.79 -20.13
C ASN A 72 49.35 -9.21 -18.97
N ALA A 73 49.10 -10.13 -18.01
CA ALA A 73 48.02 -11.10 -17.74
C ALA A 73 47.90 -11.54 -16.24
N TYR A 74 46.75 -12.14 -15.89
CA TYR A 74 46.44 -13.17 -14.84
C TYR A 74 47.34 -13.46 -13.60
N LEU A 75 46.74 -13.27 -12.40
CA LEU A 75 46.43 -14.29 -11.35
C LEU A 75 47.52 -15.09 -10.57
N GLN A 76 47.64 -14.82 -9.25
CA GLN A 76 47.71 -15.74 -8.07
C GLN A 76 47.90 -14.88 -6.80
N VAL A 77 47.14 -14.92 -5.69
CA VAL A 77 46.69 -15.99 -4.76
C VAL A 77 47.80 -16.55 -3.86
N LEU A 78 47.85 -16.12 -2.58
CA LEU A 78 47.90 -17.00 -1.37
C LEU A 78 47.91 -16.21 -0.03
N THR A 79 46.85 -16.42 0.76
CA THR A 79 46.78 -16.57 2.24
C THR A 79 47.78 -15.93 3.22
N THR A 80 47.24 -15.27 4.25
CA THR A 80 47.43 -15.71 5.66
C THR A 80 46.19 -15.35 6.51
N LYS A 81 46.06 -15.97 7.68
CA LYS A 81 44.97 -15.77 8.68
C LYS A 81 45.59 -15.60 10.08
N GLU A 82 44.73 -15.34 11.05
CA GLU A 82 44.92 -15.59 12.50
C GLU A 82 45.73 -14.54 13.26
N ASN A 83 45.58 -14.35 14.58
CA ASN A 83 44.41 -14.33 15.49
C ASN A 83 44.95 -13.99 16.89
N ALA A 84 44.40 -13.02 17.60
CA ALA A 84 44.53 -12.95 19.07
C ALA A 84 43.52 -11.97 19.71
N GLN A 85 42.53 -12.53 20.42
CA GLN A 85 42.00 -11.97 21.67
C GLN A 85 42.69 -12.81 22.76
N THR A 86 43.07 -12.36 23.96
CA THR A 86 42.42 -11.55 25.02
C THR A 86 43.58 -11.00 25.92
N GLU A 87 43.43 -10.19 26.99
CA GLU A 87 42.59 -10.35 28.18
C GLU A 87 42.54 -9.10 29.10
N LEU A 88 41.51 -9.13 29.98
CA LEU A 88 41.42 -8.51 31.32
C LEU A 88 41.41 -6.98 31.49
N ALA A 89 40.81 -6.56 32.61
CA ALA A 89 40.45 -5.18 32.93
C ALA A 89 40.75 -4.81 34.39
N LYS A 90 41.27 -3.59 34.56
CA LYS A 90 41.42 -2.71 35.75
C LYS A 90 42.22 -1.49 35.24
N ASP A 91 42.10 -0.27 35.75
CA ASP A 91 41.50 0.21 37.01
C ASP A 91 40.47 1.33 36.80
N SER A 92 39.96 1.90 37.91
CA SER A 92 39.00 3.01 37.95
C SER A 92 39.63 4.34 38.40
N SER A 93 38.88 5.42 38.15
CA SER A 93 38.85 6.71 38.89
C SER A 93 39.58 7.94 38.32
N THR A 94 38.79 9.01 38.17
CA THR A 94 39.09 10.46 38.30
C THR A 94 40.32 11.09 37.62
N SER A 95 40.05 11.91 36.61
CA SER A 95 40.22 13.39 36.71
C SER A 95 39.52 14.08 35.53
N ALA A 96 39.23 15.39 35.64
CA ALA A 96 38.47 16.15 34.64
C ALA A 96 39.17 17.47 34.28
N ILE A 97 39.29 17.76 32.98
CA ILE A 97 39.63 19.09 32.45
C ILE A 97 38.69 19.40 31.27
N THR A 98 38.32 20.68 31.15
CA THR A 98 37.28 21.20 30.24
C THR A 98 37.89 21.96 29.06
N MET A 99 37.38 21.75 27.84
CA MET A 99 37.03 22.79 26.85
C MET A 99 35.90 22.24 25.96
N LYS A 100 34.72 22.87 25.87
CA LYS A 100 34.41 24.01 24.99
C LYS A 100 34.87 23.80 23.53
N ASP A 101 33.93 23.56 22.63
CA ASP A 101 33.53 24.63 21.71
C ASP A 101 32.06 24.51 21.26
N SER A 102 31.55 25.52 20.54
CA SER A 102 30.11 25.78 20.36
C SER A 102 29.67 25.74 18.90
N LEU A 103 28.68 24.90 18.57
CA LEU A 103 27.95 24.97 17.30
C LEU A 103 26.45 25.18 17.55
N GLN A 104 26.04 26.45 17.60
CA GLN A 104 24.63 26.84 17.69
C GLN A 104 23.91 26.54 16.37
N LEU A 105 23.13 25.46 16.33
CA LEU A 105 22.24 25.19 15.21
C LEU A 105 21.06 26.18 15.26
N LYS A 106 21.05 27.18 14.38
CA LYS A 106 19.93 28.13 14.25
C LYS A 106 18.67 27.42 13.76
N VAL A 107 17.84 26.96 14.69
CA VAL A 107 16.47 26.52 14.42
C VAL A 107 15.65 27.74 14.00
N GLN A 108 15.16 27.77 12.76
CA GLN A 108 14.12 28.73 12.38
C GLN A 108 12.82 28.41 13.14
N PRO A 109 12.07 29.42 13.58
CA PRO A 109 10.79 29.20 14.23
C PRO A 109 9.78 28.64 13.20
N TYR A 110 9.58 27.33 13.23
CA TYR A 110 8.41 26.72 12.61
C TYR A 110 7.15 27.35 13.23
N LEU A 111 6.14 27.64 12.40
CA LEU A 111 4.81 27.92 12.94
C LEU A 111 4.26 26.63 13.55
N VAL A 112 4.51 26.46 14.85
CA VAL A 112 3.71 25.59 15.70
C VAL A 112 2.34 26.27 15.81
N VAL A 113 1.47 25.99 14.82
CA VAL A 113 0.04 26.18 15.00
C VAL A 113 -0.33 25.34 16.22
N PRO A 114 -0.88 25.94 17.30
CA PRO A 114 -1.24 25.16 18.48
C PRO A 114 -2.20 24.05 18.05
N MET A 115 -1.95 22.82 18.52
CA MET A 115 -2.90 21.73 18.36
C MET A 115 -4.13 22.05 19.19
N LEU A 116 -5.09 22.76 18.58
CA LEU A 116 -6.38 23.03 19.19
C LEU A 116 -7.02 21.69 19.56
N SER A 117 -7.39 21.57 20.84
CA SER A 117 -8.20 20.46 21.34
C SER A 117 -9.60 20.59 20.73
N MET A 118 -9.77 20.07 19.52
CA MET A 118 -11.01 20.13 18.75
C MET A 118 -12.00 19.07 19.24
N GLN A 119 -12.36 19.17 20.52
CA GLN A 119 -13.68 18.77 20.97
C GLN A 119 -14.66 19.83 20.44
N ASP A 120 -15.17 19.65 19.21
CA ASP A 120 -16.55 19.96 18.85
C ASP A 120 -16.90 19.66 17.37
N SER A 121 -18.19 19.39 17.12
CA SER A 121 -18.85 19.34 15.80
C SER A 121 -18.45 18.22 14.80
N VAL A 122 -17.85 17.11 15.27
CA VAL A 122 -17.91 15.82 14.54
C VAL A 122 -18.87 14.89 15.30
N LYS A 123 -19.73 14.13 14.61
CA LYS A 123 -20.54 13.08 15.26
C LYS A 123 -19.62 12.17 16.07
N SER A 124 -19.96 11.88 17.33
CA SER A 124 -18.93 11.43 18.25
C SER A 124 -18.43 10.02 17.86
N PRO A 125 -17.10 9.77 17.87
CA PRO A 125 -16.57 8.41 17.71
C PRO A 125 -17.13 7.45 18.77
N ILE A 126 -17.62 7.98 19.90
CA ILE A 126 -18.23 7.24 21.00
C ILE A 126 -19.58 6.64 20.60
N GLU A 127 -20.44 7.36 19.87
CA GLU A 127 -21.69 6.80 19.31
C GLU A 127 -21.40 5.63 18.37
N ASP A 128 -20.40 5.79 17.49
CA ASP A 128 -19.96 4.76 16.56
C ASP A 128 -19.40 3.51 17.26
N ILE A 129 -18.55 3.71 18.28
CA ILE A 129 -18.00 2.63 19.12
C ILE A 129 -19.12 1.93 19.90
N ASN A 130 -20.09 2.65 20.45
CA ASN A 130 -21.22 2.07 21.17
C ASN A 130 -22.11 1.21 20.26
N LEU A 131 -22.36 1.64 19.02
CA LEU A 131 -23.10 0.85 18.03
C LEU A 131 -22.35 -0.44 17.64
N ILE A 132 -21.01 -0.39 17.57
CA ILE A 132 -20.16 -1.57 17.37
C ILE A 132 -20.23 -2.51 18.59
N CYS A 133 -20.19 -1.97 19.81
CA CYS A 133 -20.33 -2.71 21.06
C CYS A 133 -21.68 -3.44 21.20
N GLU A 134 -22.75 -2.92 20.59
CA GLU A 134 -24.08 -3.54 20.59
C GLU A 134 -24.18 -4.66 19.55
N LYS A 135 -23.80 -4.38 18.29
CA LYS A 135 -23.84 -5.38 17.20
C LYS A 135 -23.00 -6.63 17.48
N LEU A 136 -21.84 -6.49 18.12
CA LEU A 136 -20.97 -7.61 18.47
C LEU A 136 -21.47 -8.48 19.65
N ARG A 137 -22.58 -8.12 20.31
CA ARG A 137 -23.19 -8.92 21.40
C ARG A 137 -24.40 -9.73 20.95
N THR A 138 -24.91 -9.55 19.72
CA THR A 138 -26.05 -10.33 19.24
C THR A 138 -25.67 -11.79 18.97
N SER A 139 -26.53 -12.70 19.45
CA SER A 139 -26.37 -14.17 19.35
C SER A 139 -26.09 -14.65 17.92
N VAL A 140 -25.33 -15.75 17.80
CA VAL A 140 -25.16 -16.48 16.54
C VAL A 140 -26.54 -16.82 15.96
N GLY A 141 -26.84 -16.27 14.79
CA GLY A 141 -28.13 -16.40 14.14
C GLY A 141 -28.33 -17.75 13.46
N PHE A 142 -29.59 -18.17 13.31
CA PHE A 142 -29.93 -19.38 12.55
C PHE A 142 -29.43 -19.24 11.10
N GLY A 143 -28.56 -20.15 10.66
CA GLY A 143 -27.94 -20.12 9.33
C GLY A 143 -26.62 -19.34 9.22
N VAL A 144 -26.03 -18.87 10.33
CA VAL A 144 -24.63 -18.43 10.36
C VAL A 144 -23.71 -19.66 10.34
N VAL A 145 -22.73 -19.68 9.43
CA VAL A 145 -21.66 -20.68 9.39
C VAL A 145 -20.48 -20.16 10.20
N ASP A 146 -20.05 -20.89 11.21
CA ASP A 146 -18.83 -20.57 11.98
C ASP A 146 -17.58 -20.71 11.08
N ILE A 147 -16.75 -19.66 11.03
CA ILE A 147 -15.46 -19.66 10.32
C ILE A 147 -14.25 -19.72 11.27
N ASP A 148 -14.51 -19.64 12.57
CA ASP A 148 -13.53 -19.68 13.67
C ASP A 148 -13.49 -21.07 14.35
N SER A 149 -14.40 -21.98 14.00
CA SER A 149 -14.34 -23.40 14.35
C SER A 149 -12.97 -23.96 13.99
N GLU A 150 -12.26 -24.53 14.96
CA GLU A 150 -10.81 -24.77 14.90
C GLU A 150 -10.36 -25.42 13.58
N ALA A 151 -9.70 -24.61 12.74
CA ALA A 151 -8.99 -25.11 11.58
C ALA A 151 -7.85 -26.03 12.03
N LYS A 152 -7.54 -27.05 11.24
CA LYS A 152 -6.52 -28.08 11.56
C LYS A 152 -5.06 -27.57 11.59
N ASP A 153 -4.85 -26.27 11.67
CA ASP A 153 -3.55 -25.60 11.60
C ASP A 153 -3.22 -24.99 12.97
N SER A 154 -2.24 -25.58 13.67
CA SER A 154 -1.89 -25.32 15.07
C SER A 154 -1.37 -23.89 15.35
N LEU A 155 -1.33 -23.02 14.34
CA LEU A 155 -0.92 -21.63 14.41
C LEU A 155 -2.10 -20.65 14.51
N VAL A 156 -3.35 -21.09 14.27
CA VAL A 156 -4.53 -20.23 14.21
C VAL A 156 -5.33 -20.26 15.52
N TRP A 157 -5.01 -19.33 16.43
CA TRP A 157 -5.69 -19.19 17.72
C TRP A 157 -6.99 -18.39 17.60
N THR A 158 -8.07 -19.04 17.17
CA THR A 158 -9.35 -18.39 16.87
C THR A 158 -10.08 -17.82 18.09
N SER A 159 -9.73 -18.24 19.31
CA SER A 159 -10.27 -17.70 20.57
C SER A 159 -10.09 -16.19 20.74
N TYR A 160 -9.03 -15.60 20.17
CA TYR A 160 -8.80 -14.15 20.19
C TYR A 160 -9.48 -13.39 19.05
N ALA A 161 -10.14 -14.07 18.10
CA ALA A 161 -10.74 -13.41 16.94
C ALA A 161 -11.81 -12.36 17.33
N PRO A 162 -12.73 -12.59 18.28
CA PRO A 162 -13.69 -11.57 18.70
C PRO A 162 -13.00 -10.28 19.19
N ASP A 163 -12.01 -10.40 20.07
CA ASP A 163 -11.28 -9.25 20.66
C ASP A 163 -10.45 -8.50 19.61
N ILE A 164 -9.78 -9.23 18.71
CA ILE A 164 -9.01 -8.65 17.61
C ILE A 164 -9.92 -7.87 16.67
N TYR A 165 -11.04 -8.45 16.24
CA TYR A 165 -11.95 -7.81 15.30
C TYR A 165 -12.73 -6.65 15.94
N TYR A 166 -13.06 -6.72 17.23
CA TYR A 166 -13.50 -5.57 18.02
C TYR A 166 -12.45 -4.44 18.03
N ASN A 167 -11.19 -4.75 18.37
CA ASN A 167 -10.14 -3.73 18.49
C ASN A 167 -9.86 -2.98 17.18
N ILE A 168 -9.88 -3.67 16.03
CA ILE A 168 -9.68 -3.00 14.73
C ILE A 168 -10.91 -2.19 14.29
N HIS A 169 -12.14 -2.57 14.65
CA HIS A 169 -13.33 -1.76 14.38
C HIS A 169 -13.36 -0.45 15.20
N VAL A 170 -12.83 -0.45 16.43
CA VAL A 170 -12.59 0.78 17.19
C VAL A 170 -11.50 1.63 16.51
N ARG A 171 -10.35 1.02 16.18
CA ARG A 171 -9.17 1.75 15.68
C ARG A 171 -9.30 2.27 14.25
N GLU A 172 -10.19 1.73 13.41
CA GLU A 172 -10.48 2.31 12.09
C GLU A 172 -11.23 3.65 12.19
N CYS A 173 -11.89 3.91 13.33
CA CYS A 173 -12.51 5.19 13.63
C CYS A 173 -11.47 6.20 14.17
N GLU A 174 -10.59 5.76 15.07
CA GLU A 174 -9.52 6.60 15.65
C GLU A 174 -8.46 7.04 14.64
N ARG A 175 -7.95 6.13 13.80
CA ARG A 175 -6.71 6.31 13.02
C ARG A 175 -6.95 6.65 11.56
N ARG A 176 -8.02 7.42 11.32
CA ARG A 176 -8.54 7.77 10.00
C ARG A 176 -7.90 9.06 9.45
N ALA A 177 -7.73 9.13 8.14
CA ALA A 177 -7.43 10.39 7.45
C ALA A 177 -8.69 11.30 7.40
N LEU A 178 -8.47 12.61 7.31
CA LEU A 178 -9.52 13.60 7.15
C LEU A 178 -10.07 13.54 5.72
N ALA A 179 -11.34 13.17 5.54
CA ALA A 179 -11.90 12.88 4.22
C ALA A 179 -11.96 14.09 3.25
N ASP A 180 -11.77 15.31 3.74
CA ASP A 180 -11.74 16.57 2.99
C ASP A 180 -10.43 17.37 3.20
N TYR A 181 -9.30 16.66 3.33
CA TYR A 181 -7.98 17.31 3.50
C TYR A 181 -7.49 18.07 2.26
N MET A 182 -7.88 17.66 1.05
CA MET A 182 -7.50 18.37 -0.19
C MET A 182 -8.13 19.77 -0.22
N GLU A 183 -9.32 19.90 0.34
CA GLU A 183 -10.11 21.12 0.39
C GLU A 183 -9.72 22.01 1.60
N LYS A 184 -9.42 21.41 2.77
CA LYS A 184 -9.14 22.13 4.02
C LYS A 184 -7.67 22.41 4.30
N VAL A 185 -6.75 21.56 3.84
CA VAL A 185 -5.33 21.58 4.24
C VAL A 185 -4.43 21.88 3.06
N GLN A 186 -4.62 21.18 1.94
CA GLN A 186 -3.74 21.29 0.77
C GLN A 186 -4.02 22.53 -0.06
N ARG A 187 -3.00 22.96 -0.83
CA ARG A 187 -3.03 24.23 -1.60
C ARG A 187 -2.41 24.13 -3.00
N ASP A 188 -1.55 23.14 -3.22
CA ASP A 188 -0.79 22.97 -4.47
C ASP A 188 -0.94 21.56 -5.09
N ILE A 189 -1.58 20.63 -4.38
CA ILE A 189 -1.89 19.28 -4.85
C ILE A 189 -3.41 19.07 -4.94
N THR A 190 -3.84 18.12 -5.77
CA THR A 190 -5.27 17.84 -6.03
C THR A 190 -5.57 16.34 -5.85
N PRO A 191 -6.85 15.94 -5.74
CA PRO A 191 -7.27 14.54 -5.80
C PRO A 191 -6.67 13.76 -6.98
N THR A 192 -6.59 14.38 -8.17
CA THR A 192 -5.97 13.79 -9.36
C THR A 192 -4.47 13.54 -9.17
N MET A 193 -3.73 14.48 -8.55
CA MET A 193 -2.29 14.30 -8.29
C MET A 193 -2.02 13.17 -7.30
N ARG A 194 -2.88 13.01 -6.28
CA ARG A 194 -2.86 11.83 -5.39
C ARG A 194 -3.15 10.55 -6.16
N GLY A 195 -4.16 10.55 -7.04
CA GLY A 195 -4.49 9.40 -7.88
C GLY A 195 -3.30 8.95 -8.75
N ILE A 196 -2.61 9.89 -9.41
CA ILE A 196 -1.40 9.60 -10.21
C ILE A 196 -0.30 8.99 -9.36
N LEU A 197 -0.06 9.52 -8.15
CA LEU A 197 0.92 8.96 -7.22
C LEU A 197 0.57 7.52 -6.81
N VAL A 198 -0.69 7.26 -6.45
CA VAL A 198 -1.11 5.94 -5.95
C VAL A 198 -1.16 4.90 -7.08
N ASP A 199 -1.59 5.27 -8.28
CA ASP A 199 -1.59 4.37 -9.45
C ASP A 199 -0.15 3.91 -9.78
N TRP A 200 0.82 4.82 -9.74
CA TRP A 200 2.24 4.48 -9.88
C TRP A 200 2.75 3.63 -8.70
N LEU A 201 2.38 3.93 -7.46
CA LEU A 201 2.77 3.10 -6.30
C LEU A 201 2.20 1.67 -6.38
N VAL A 202 1.10 1.43 -7.09
CA VAL A 202 0.63 0.07 -7.40
C VAL A 202 1.60 -0.65 -8.36
N GLU A 203 2.09 0.04 -9.40
CA GLU A 203 3.10 -0.49 -10.33
C GLU A 203 4.41 -0.79 -9.59
N VAL A 204 4.87 0.11 -8.72
CA VAL A 204 6.04 -0.10 -7.83
C VAL A 204 5.84 -1.31 -6.92
N SER A 205 4.67 -1.44 -6.31
CA SER A 205 4.35 -2.54 -5.41
C SER A 205 4.33 -3.90 -6.12
N ASP A 206 3.94 -3.95 -7.40
CA ASP A 206 4.05 -5.18 -8.20
C ASP A 206 5.50 -5.42 -8.65
N GLU A 207 6.26 -4.45 -9.16
CA GLU A 207 7.66 -4.67 -9.58
C GLU A 207 8.53 -5.24 -8.44
N TYR A 208 8.41 -4.67 -7.24
CA TYR A 208 9.13 -5.14 -6.04
C TYR A 208 8.46 -6.34 -5.34
N LYS A 209 7.32 -6.82 -5.85
CA LYS A 209 6.53 -7.96 -5.33
C LYS A 209 6.24 -7.86 -3.82
N LEU A 210 5.94 -6.64 -3.36
CA LEU A 210 5.59 -6.32 -1.97
C LEU A 210 4.28 -6.98 -1.55
N VAL A 211 4.10 -7.28 -0.27
CA VAL A 211 2.81 -7.77 0.24
C VAL A 211 1.74 -6.67 0.14
N PRO A 212 0.46 -7.00 -0.11
CA PRO A 212 -0.57 -5.98 -0.28
C PRO A 212 -0.67 -5.01 0.90
N ASP A 213 -0.50 -5.50 2.12
CA ASP A 213 -0.53 -4.71 3.36
C ASP A 213 0.45 -3.53 3.33
N THR A 214 1.64 -3.71 2.73
CA THR A 214 2.63 -2.66 2.50
C THR A 214 2.05 -1.50 1.67
N LEU A 215 1.30 -1.80 0.60
CA LEU A 215 0.65 -0.79 -0.25
C LEU A 215 -0.54 -0.13 0.48
N TYR A 216 -1.40 -0.92 1.15
CA TYR A 216 -2.53 -0.37 1.92
C TYR A 216 -2.08 0.51 3.09
N LEU A 217 -0.98 0.16 3.76
CA LEU A 217 -0.33 0.99 4.78
C LEU A 217 0.28 2.25 4.16
N THR A 218 0.99 2.13 3.04
CA THR A 218 1.60 3.26 2.31
C THR A 218 0.57 4.36 2.06
N VAL A 219 -0.59 3.99 1.50
CA VAL A 219 -1.67 4.95 1.19
C VAL A 219 -2.25 5.56 2.48
N ASN A 220 -2.44 4.78 3.55
CA ASN A 220 -2.88 5.32 4.85
C ASN A 220 -1.88 6.34 5.44
N LEU A 221 -0.58 6.10 5.35
CA LEU A 221 0.45 7.02 5.85
C LEU A 221 0.48 8.32 5.01
N ILE A 222 0.35 8.22 3.69
CA ILE A 222 0.23 9.38 2.79
C ILE A 222 -1.00 10.21 3.18
N ASP A 223 -2.19 9.60 3.23
CA ASP A 223 -3.44 10.31 3.48
C ASP A 223 -3.48 10.96 4.87
N ARG A 224 -2.96 10.29 5.90
CA ARG A 224 -2.86 10.86 7.25
C ARG A 224 -1.83 11.98 7.34
N PHE A 225 -0.70 11.90 6.64
CA PHE A 225 0.27 13.00 6.59
C PHE A 225 -0.33 14.22 5.89
N LEU A 226 -1.00 14.02 4.74
CA LEU A 226 -1.69 15.09 4.01
C LEU A 226 -2.91 15.65 4.75
N SER A 227 -3.47 14.91 5.72
CA SER A 227 -4.54 15.38 6.62
C SER A 227 -4.09 16.45 7.64
N CYS A 228 -2.78 16.63 7.85
CA CYS A 228 -2.27 17.57 8.85
C CYS A 228 -1.03 18.38 8.40
N HIS A 229 -0.41 18.02 7.27
CA HIS A 229 0.79 18.69 6.77
C HIS A 229 0.62 19.10 5.29
N VAL A 230 0.79 20.39 5.01
CA VAL A 230 0.74 20.93 3.63
C VAL A 230 1.96 20.44 2.84
N ILE A 231 1.78 20.07 1.58
CA ILE A 231 2.88 19.71 0.69
C ILE A 231 2.77 20.43 -0.66
N THR A 232 3.91 20.61 -1.36
CA THR A 232 3.93 21.05 -2.75
C THR A 232 4.02 19.85 -3.68
N ARG A 233 3.53 19.99 -4.92
CA ARG A 233 3.50 18.91 -5.93
C ARG A 233 4.88 18.30 -6.19
N GLN A 234 5.96 19.06 -6.09
CA GLN A 234 7.34 18.59 -6.28
C GLN A 234 7.86 17.72 -5.13
N ARG A 235 7.26 17.77 -3.93
CA ARG A 235 7.56 16.86 -2.82
C ARG A 235 6.57 15.68 -2.71
N LEU A 236 5.53 15.62 -3.55
CA LEU A 236 4.48 14.60 -3.46
C LEU A 236 5.00 13.19 -3.76
N GLN A 237 5.85 13.00 -4.77
CA GLN A 237 6.49 11.70 -5.03
C GLN A 237 7.45 11.30 -3.89
N LEU A 238 8.26 12.24 -3.38
CA LEU A 238 9.12 12.01 -2.22
C LEU A 238 8.33 11.53 -1.00
N LEU A 239 7.15 12.12 -0.73
CA LEU A 239 6.26 11.63 0.33
C LEU A 239 5.83 10.18 0.06
N GLY A 240 5.36 9.89 -1.15
CA GLY A 240 4.88 8.56 -1.54
C GLY A 240 5.92 7.44 -1.37
N VAL A 241 7.11 7.61 -1.94
CA VAL A 241 8.18 6.60 -1.80
C VAL A 241 8.70 6.48 -0.38
N THR A 242 8.67 7.56 0.40
CA THR A 242 9.08 7.51 1.82
C THR A 242 8.03 6.78 2.65
N CYS A 243 6.73 7.01 2.41
CA CYS A 243 5.66 6.25 3.05
C CYS A 243 5.73 4.77 2.69
N MET A 244 6.14 4.44 1.45
CA MET A 244 6.39 3.06 1.05
C MET A 244 7.61 2.45 1.73
N LEU A 245 8.74 3.16 1.81
CA LEU A 245 9.92 2.73 2.57
C LEU A 245 9.59 2.44 4.05
N ILE A 246 8.81 3.31 4.70
CA ILE A 246 8.34 3.12 6.08
C ILE A 246 7.43 1.88 6.18
N SER A 247 6.50 1.72 5.23
CA SER A 247 5.56 0.59 5.21
C SER A 247 6.28 -0.74 4.97
N SER A 248 7.25 -0.77 4.04
CA SER A 248 8.06 -1.97 3.79
C SER A 248 8.88 -2.36 5.01
N LYS A 249 9.48 -1.39 5.72
CA LYS A 249 10.19 -1.65 7.00
C LYS A 249 9.29 -2.20 8.10
N TYR A 250 7.97 -2.07 7.98
CA TYR A 250 6.99 -2.47 8.99
C TYR A 250 6.29 -3.80 8.66
N GLU A 251 5.92 -4.04 7.40
CA GLU A 251 5.19 -5.24 6.96
C GLU A 251 6.09 -6.33 6.29
N GLU A 252 7.22 -5.97 5.67
CA GLU A 252 8.03 -6.94 4.91
C GLU A 252 9.07 -7.67 5.77
N ILE A 253 9.11 -9.00 5.63
CA ILE A 253 10.19 -9.85 6.20
C ILE A 253 11.57 -9.43 5.65
N CYS A 254 11.62 -8.95 4.41
CA CYS A 254 12.81 -8.52 3.68
C CYS A 254 12.56 -7.19 2.95
N ALA A 255 12.37 -6.10 3.70
CA ALA A 255 12.14 -4.78 3.14
C ALA A 255 13.23 -4.36 2.11
N PRO A 256 12.86 -3.74 0.96
CA PRO A 256 13.83 -3.14 0.05
C PRO A 256 14.64 -2.04 0.73
N ARG A 257 15.87 -1.84 0.27
CA ARG A 257 16.78 -0.84 0.84
C ARG A 257 16.42 0.57 0.40
N LEU A 258 16.82 1.55 1.18
CA LEU A 258 16.66 2.97 0.85
C LEU A 258 17.34 3.32 -0.49
N GLU A 259 18.45 2.66 -0.83
CA GLU A 259 19.08 2.72 -2.14
C GLU A 259 18.10 2.45 -3.30
N GLU A 260 17.26 1.42 -3.16
CA GLU A 260 16.35 0.96 -4.20
C GLU A 260 15.21 1.97 -4.41
N PHE A 261 14.70 2.55 -3.33
CA PHE A 261 13.73 3.65 -3.38
C PHE A 261 14.31 4.97 -3.92
N VAL A 262 15.63 5.18 -3.87
CA VAL A 262 16.27 6.30 -4.58
C VAL A 262 16.35 6.00 -6.08
N THR A 263 16.81 4.81 -6.46
CA THR A 263 16.90 4.38 -7.87
C THR A 263 15.55 4.42 -8.58
N ILE A 264 14.46 3.96 -7.94
CA ILE A 264 13.13 3.95 -8.57
C ILE A 264 12.55 5.35 -8.84
N THR A 265 13.10 6.39 -8.21
CA THR A 265 12.73 7.80 -8.52
C THR A 265 13.60 8.40 -9.63
N ASP A 266 14.31 7.57 -10.40
CA ASP A 266 15.39 7.97 -11.33
C ASP A 266 16.39 8.92 -10.66
N ASN A 267 16.70 8.64 -9.38
CA ASN A 267 17.58 9.45 -8.54
C ASN A 267 17.13 10.92 -8.32
N THR A 268 15.86 11.25 -8.61
CA THR A 268 15.26 12.60 -8.41
C THR A 268 15.43 13.13 -6.99
N TYR A 269 15.49 12.24 -5.99
CA TYR A 269 15.70 12.60 -4.59
C TYR A 269 16.91 11.90 -4.00
N SER A 270 17.74 12.63 -3.25
CA SER A 270 18.91 12.05 -2.58
C SER A 270 18.51 11.22 -1.35
N LYS A 271 19.39 10.29 -0.95
CA LYS A 271 19.24 9.51 0.30
C LYS A 271 18.99 10.41 1.53
N LYS A 272 19.61 11.60 1.55
CA LYS A 272 19.49 12.57 2.65
C LYS A 272 18.11 13.21 2.72
N GLU A 273 17.47 13.43 1.57
CA GLU A 273 16.10 13.97 1.50
C GLU A 273 15.06 12.92 1.88
N MET A 274 15.27 11.66 1.45
CA MET A 274 14.42 10.53 1.85
C MET A 274 14.51 10.26 3.36
N LEU A 275 15.71 10.23 3.94
CA LEU A 275 15.88 10.14 5.41
C LEU A 275 15.29 11.33 6.17
N LYS A 276 15.34 12.54 5.60
CA LYS A 276 14.69 13.72 6.18
C LYS A 276 13.17 13.56 6.16
N MET A 277 12.59 13.17 5.02
CA MET A 277 11.15 12.93 4.88
C MET A 277 10.69 11.79 5.78
N GLU A 278 11.49 10.73 5.96
CA GLU A 278 11.15 9.62 6.85
C GLU A 278 10.98 10.11 8.30
N LYS A 279 11.92 10.94 8.77
CA LYS A 279 11.81 11.59 10.07
C LYS A 279 10.64 12.59 10.15
N GLU A 280 10.33 13.29 9.06
CA GLU A 280 9.20 14.22 8.94
C GLU A 280 7.86 13.46 9.12
N VAL A 281 7.65 12.39 8.36
CA VAL A 281 6.46 11.53 8.40
C VAL A 281 6.30 10.82 9.76
N LEU A 282 7.36 10.18 10.27
CA LEU A 282 7.29 9.43 11.53
C LEU A 282 6.96 10.32 12.73
N ASN A 283 7.50 11.55 12.78
CA ASN A 283 7.19 12.52 13.83
C ASN A 283 5.76 13.06 13.72
N VAL A 284 5.33 13.45 12.50
CA VAL A 284 3.96 13.96 12.25
C VAL A 284 2.90 12.91 12.59
N LEU A 285 3.14 11.64 12.26
CA LEU A 285 2.25 10.52 12.59
C LEU A 285 2.50 9.94 13.99
N GLN A 286 3.36 10.55 14.82
CA GLN A 286 3.69 10.13 16.19
C GLN A 286 4.06 8.64 16.31
N PHE A 287 4.73 8.08 15.30
CA PHE A 287 5.06 6.65 15.17
C PHE A 287 3.84 5.69 15.23
N GLN A 288 2.61 6.21 15.08
CA GLN A 288 1.37 5.41 15.08
C GLN A 288 1.16 4.72 13.73
N LEU A 289 2.05 3.78 13.39
CA LEU A 289 2.04 3.04 12.13
C LEU A 289 0.99 1.90 12.12
N SER A 290 0.79 1.21 13.25
CA SER A 290 -0.15 0.09 13.37
C SER A 290 -1.60 0.57 13.20
N VAL A 291 -2.20 0.35 12.04
CA VAL A 291 -3.56 0.77 11.66
C VAL A 291 -4.36 -0.37 11.03
N PRO A 292 -5.68 -0.42 11.24
CA PRO A 292 -6.58 -1.22 10.40
C PRO A 292 -6.61 -0.64 8.98
N THR A 293 -6.38 -1.49 7.98
CA THR A 293 -6.56 -1.14 6.57
C THR A 293 -7.74 -1.91 5.98
N ILE A 294 -8.15 -1.57 4.75
CA ILE A 294 -9.18 -2.33 4.02
C ILE A 294 -8.76 -3.80 3.93
N LYS A 295 -7.48 -4.09 3.63
CA LYS A 295 -6.91 -5.44 3.54
C LYS A 295 -6.98 -6.22 4.87
N THR A 296 -6.91 -5.54 6.02
CA THR A 296 -7.07 -6.16 7.35
C THR A 296 -8.45 -6.82 7.48
N PHE A 297 -9.53 -6.08 7.19
CA PHE A 297 -10.90 -6.59 7.24
C PHE A 297 -11.19 -7.59 6.10
N LEU A 298 -10.70 -7.28 4.89
CA LEU A 298 -10.99 -8.01 3.68
C LEU A 298 -10.64 -9.51 3.76
N ARG A 299 -9.57 -9.88 4.47
CA ARG A 299 -9.20 -11.29 4.72
C ARG A 299 -10.36 -12.09 5.32
N ARG A 300 -10.88 -11.66 6.47
CA ARG A 300 -11.97 -12.35 7.18
C ARG A 300 -13.28 -12.29 6.43
N PHE A 301 -13.55 -11.21 5.71
CA PHE A 301 -14.78 -11.08 4.93
C PHE A 301 -14.76 -11.98 3.68
N ILE A 302 -13.59 -12.21 3.08
CA ILE A 302 -13.40 -13.23 2.04
C ILE A 302 -13.54 -14.64 2.62
N GLN A 303 -13.01 -14.94 3.81
CA GLN A 303 -13.21 -16.22 4.50
C GLN A 303 -14.70 -16.48 4.81
N ALA A 304 -15.40 -15.49 5.36
CA ALA A 304 -16.85 -15.51 5.56
C ALA A 304 -17.63 -15.73 4.25
N ALA A 305 -17.19 -15.11 3.15
CA ALA A 305 -17.78 -15.36 1.84
C ALA A 305 -17.49 -16.77 1.31
N GLN A 306 -16.25 -17.26 1.44
CA GLN A 306 -15.83 -18.59 0.98
C GLN A 306 -16.58 -19.72 1.69
N SER A 307 -16.99 -19.54 2.96
CA SER A 307 -17.86 -20.47 3.70
C SER A 307 -19.19 -20.82 2.99
N SER A 308 -19.63 -19.97 2.05
CA SER A 308 -20.85 -20.20 1.25
C SER A 308 -20.67 -21.22 0.12
N TYR A 309 -19.43 -21.65 -0.17
CA TYR A 309 -19.09 -22.44 -1.34
C TYR A 309 -18.56 -23.82 -0.95
N LYS A 310 -18.95 -24.86 -1.68
CA LYS A 310 -18.53 -26.25 -1.42
C LYS A 310 -17.06 -26.54 -1.75
N ALA A 311 -16.38 -25.60 -2.41
CA ALA A 311 -14.98 -25.69 -2.81
C ALA A 311 -14.35 -24.29 -2.76
N ALA A 312 -13.02 -24.23 -2.60
CA ALA A 312 -12.30 -22.97 -2.64
C ALA A 312 -12.47 -22.28 -4.01
N TYR A 313 -12.76 -20.98 -4.00
CA TYR A 313 -13.03 -20.19 -5.20
C TYR A 313 -12.08 -18.97 -5.27
N PRO A 314 -10.87 -19.13 -5.85
CA PRO A 314 -9.85 -18.07 -5.87
C PRO A 314 -10.27 -16.80 -6.60
N GLU A 315 -11.12 -16.91 -7.62
CA GLU A 315 -11.62 -15.78 -8.40
C GLU A 315 -12.40 -14.79 -7.52
N LEU A 316 -13.11 -15.27 -6.48
CA LEU A 316 -13.77 -14.42 -5.48
C LEU A 316 -12.75 -13.64 -4.64
N GLU A 317 -11.64 -14.26 -4.23
CA GLU A 317 -10.58 -13.55 -3.52
C GLU A 317 -9.95 -12.49 -4.43
N PHE A 318 -9.55 -12.85 -5.64
CA PHE A 318 -8.92 -11.90 -6.56
C PHE A 318 -9.86 -10.74 -6.92
N MET A 319 -11.15 -11.01 -7.17
CA MET A 319 -12.16 -9.98 -7.45
C MET A 319 -12.36 -9.04 -6.27
N ALA A 320 -12.49 -9.56 -5.05
CA ALA A 320 -12.67 -8.73 -3.86
C ALA A 320 -11.42 -7.88 -3.56
N ASN A 321 -10.20 -8.39 -3.80
CA ASN A 321 -8.97 -7.60 -3.69
C ASN A 321 -8.88 -6.54 -4.81
N TYR A 322 -9.20 -6.87 -6.06
CA TYR A 322 -9.23 -5.92 -7.19
C TYR A 322 -10.15 -4.72 -6.90
N LEU A 323 -11.38 -5.00 -6.48
CA LEU A 323 -12.37 -3.97 -6.16
C LEU A 323 -11.91 -3.10 -4.98
N ALA A 324 -11.37 -3.71 -3.92
CA ALA A 324 -10.80 -2.97 -2.80
C ALA A 324 -9.60 -2.09 -3.22
N GLU A 325 -8.72 -2.58 -4.08
CA GLU A 325 -7.49 -1.88 -4.48
C GLU A 325 -7.78 -0.69 -5.41
N LEU A 326 -8.83 -0.75 -6.24
CA LEU A 326 -9.32 0.42 -7.00
C LEU A 326 -9.63 1.61 -6.10
N THR A 327 -10.15 1.37 -4.89
CA THR A 327 -10.50 2.44 -3.94
C THR A 327 -9.30 3.16 -3.34
N LEU A 328 -8.08 2.60 -3.47
CA LEU A 328 -6.87 3.29 -3.02
C LEU A 328 -6.54 4.49 -3.92
N VAL A 329 -6.80 4.40 -5.22
CA VAL A 329 -6.53 5.46 -6.20
C VAL A 329 -7.56 6.60 -6.06
N GLU A 330 -8.83 6.25 -5.86
CA GLU A 330 -9.96 7.18 -5.85
C GLU A 330 -10.12 7.92 -4.50
N TYR A 331 -9.82 9.22 -4.48
CA TYR A 331 -9.85 10.06 -3.27
C TYR A 331 -11.22 10.07 -2.57
N SER A 332 -12.33 10.08 -3.32
CA SER A 332 -13.68 10.15 -2.74
C SER A 332 -14.03 8.95 -1.84
N PHE A 333 -13.31 7.83 -1.93
CA PHE A 333 -13.52 6.67 -1.05
C PHE A 333 -13.05 6.88 0.39
N LEU A 334 -12.24 7.92 0.68
CA LEU A 334 -11.89 8.29 2.05
C LEU A 334 -13.11 8.65 2.92
N GLN A 335 -14.25 8.98 2.32
CA GLN A 335 -15.52 9.19 3.04
C GLN A 335 -16.11 7.91 3.67
N PHE A 336 -15.66 6.71 3.26
CA PHE A 336 -16.09 5.43 3.82
C PHE A 336 -15.08 4.89 4.85
N ARG A 337 -15.51 3.95 5.71
CA ARG A 337 -14.61 3.22 6.62
C ARG A 337 -13.92 2.04 5.91
N PRO A 338 -12.67 1.69 6.29
CA PRO A 338 -11.96 0.53 5.77
C PRO A 338 -12.79 -0.78 5.77
N SER A 339 -13.49 -1.08 6.86
CA SER A 339 -14.38 -2.25 6.95
C SER A 339 -15.56 -2.16 5.98
N LYS A 340 -16.21 -0.99 5.87
CA LYS A 340 -17.34 -0.78 4.95
C LYS A 340 -16.94 -0.94 3.48
N ILE A 341 -15.74 -0.50 3.12
CA ILE A 341 -15.17 -0.73 1.78
C ILE A 341 -14.93 -2.23 1.57
N ALA A 342 -14.28 -2.92 2.52
CA ALA A 342 -14.01 -4.35 2.42
C ALA A 342 -15.29 -5.20 2.28
N ALA A 343 -16.33 -4.88 3.07
CA ALA A 343 -17.64 -5.53 3.00
C ALA A 343 -18.31 -5.30 1.63
N SER A 344 -18.26 -4.06 1.11
CA SER A 344 -18.83 -3.69 -0.19
C SER A 344 -18.09 -4.37 -1.36
N ALA A 345 -16.76 -4.51 -1.26
CA ALA A 345 -15.95 -5.23 -2.24
C ALA A 345 -16.32 -6.72 -2.30
N VAL A 346 -16.53 -7.37 -1.14
CA VAL A 346 -17.00 -8.76 -1.06
C VAL A 346 -18.43 -8.93 -1.60
N PHE A 347 -19.35 -7.99 -1.30
CA PHE A 347 -20.70 -7.97 -1.86
C PHE A 347 -20.67 -7.94 -3.39
N LEU A 348 -19.97 -6.95 -3.97
CA LEU A 348 -19.92 -6.74 -5.41
C LEU A 348 -19.13 -7.84 -6.14
N ALA A 349 -18.11 -8.43 -5.49
CA ALA A 349 -17.38 -9.58 -6.02
C ALA A 349 -18.28 -10.81 -6.18
N ARG A 350 -19.04 -11.18 -5.13
CA ARG A 350 -20.00 -12.31 -5.16
C ARG A 350 -21.07 -12.09 -6.24
N TRP A 351 -21.57 -10.87 -6.38
CA TRP A 351 -22.58 -10.53 -7.38
C TRP A 351 -22.06 -10.58 -8.82
N THR A 352 -20.88 -9.99 -9.08
CA THR A 352 -20.22 -9.99 -10.39
C THR A 352 -19.93 -11.41 -10.86
N LEU A 353 -19.44 -12.28 -9.97
CA LEU A 353 -19.13 -13.68 -10.26
C LEU A 353 -20.38 -14.57 -10.32
N GLY A 354 -21.52 -14.10 -9.79
CA GLY A 354 -22.85 -14.57 -10.19
C GLY A 354 -23.27 -15.97 -9.70
N GLN A 355 -22.72 -16.44 -8.57
CA GLN A 355 -22.92 -17.82 -8.06
C GLN A 355 -23.91 -17.93 -6.88
N SER A 356 -24.73 -16.91 -6.62
CA SER A 356 -25.67 -16.86 -5.49
C SER A 356 -26.93 -16.08 -5.84
N GLU A 357 -28.10 -16.53 -5.36
CA GLU A 357 -29.39 -15.84 -5.52
C GLU A 357 -29.33 -14.40 -4.96
N HIS A 358 -28.75 -14.25 -3.78
CA HIS A 358 -28.42 -12.95 -3.17
C HIS A 358 -26.97 -12.94 -2.68
N PRO A 359 -26.18 -11.88 -2.94
CA PRO A 359 -24.76 -11.87 -2.58
C PRO A 359 -24.52 -11.69 -1.07
N TRP A 360 -25.50 -11.20 -0.30
CA TRP A 360 -25.40 -11.09 1.16
C TRP A 360 -26.18 -12.20 1.87
N ASN A 361 -25.61 -12.77 2.94
CA ASN A 361 -26.21 -13.86 3.71
C ASN A 361 -25.91 -13.70 5.23
N PRO A 362 -26.53 -14.50 6.13
CA PRO A 362 -26.37 -14.32 7.58
C PRO A 362 -24.92 -14.39 8.06
N THR A 363 -24.09 -15.28 7.49
CA THR A 363 -22.66 -15.35 7.81
C THR A 363 -21.93 -14.05 7.50
N LEU A 364 -22.21 -13.42 6.36
CA LEU A 364 -21.60 -12.13 6.01
C LEU A 364 -22.14 -10.98 6.88
N GLU A 365 -23.44 -10.93 7.18
CA GLU A 365 -23.99 -9.92 8.08
C GLU A 365 -23.39 -10.02 9.49
N HIS A 366 -23.24 -11.25 10.02
CA HIS A 366 -22.60 -11.52 11.31
C HIS A 366 -21.13 -11.10 11.35
N TYR A 367 -20.28 -11.62 10.45
CA TYR A 367 -18.83 -11.36 10.53
C TYR A 367 -18.39 -9.97 10.07
N THR A 368 -19.27 -9.19 9.41
CA THR A 368 -18.97 -7.82 8.97
C THR A 368 -19.62 -6.73 9.83
N ASN A 369 -20.62 -7.08 10.65
CA ASN A 369 -21.52 -6.16 11.33
C ASN A 369 -22.33 -5.22 10.40
N TYR A 370 -22.45 -5.53 9.11
CA TYR A 370 -23.19 -4.73 8.12
C TYR A 370 -24.35 -5.49 7.49
N LYS A 371 -25.52 -4.84 7.45
CA LYS A 371 -26.68 -5.26 6.64
C LYS A 371 -26.49 -4.84 5.18
N ALA A 372 -27.11 -5.55 4.25
CA ALA A 372 -27.06 -5.21 2.82
C ALA A 372 -27.47 -3.75 2.55
N SER A 373 -28.56 -3.28 3.17
CA SER A 373 -29.05 -1.90 3.06
C SER A 373 -28.07 -0.85 3.61
N GLU A 374 -27.25 -1.18 4.62
CA GLU A 374 -26.20 -0.29 5.12
C GLU A 374 -25.07 -0.13 4.09
N LEU A 375 -24.82 -1.12 3.23
CA LEU A 375 -23.77 -1.11 2.21
C LEU A 375 -24.17 -0.41 0.90
N LYS A 376 -25.47 -0.27 0.60
CA LYS A 376 -26.04 0.27 -0.65
C LYS A 376 -25.22 1.40 -1.30
N THR A 377 -24.96 2.49 -0.57
CA THR A 377 -24.22 3.67 -1.06
C THR A 377 -22.78 3.35 -1.47
N THR A 378 -22.08 2.51 -0.70
CA THR A 378 -20.67 2.18 -0.94
C THR A 378 -20.55 1.14 -2.06
N VAL A 379 -21.50 0.20 -2.19
CA VAL A 379 -21.55 -0.73 -3.34
C VAL A 379 -21.87 -0.01 -4.65
N LEU A 380 -22.81 0.95 -4.65
CA LEU A 380 -23.12 1.76 -5.84
C LEU A 380 -21.93 2.61 -6.29
N ALA A 381 -21.23 3.26 -5.35
CA ALA A 381 -19.99 3.99 -5.66
C ALA A 381 -18.90 3.07 -6.22
N LEU A 382 -18.80 1.83 -5.71
CA LEU A 382 -17.81 0.85 -6.15
C LEU A 382 -18.12 0.25 -7.52
N LEU A 383 -19.42 0.12 -7.85
CA LEU A 383 -19.90 -0.25 -9.17
C LEU A 383 -19.58 0.83 -10.22
N ASP A 384 -19.86 2.10 -9.93
CA ASP A 384 -19.49 3.22 -10.82
C ASP A 384 -17.96 3.30 -10.99
N LEU A 385 -17.19 3.15 -9.91
CA LEU A 385 -15.72 3.05 -9.99
C LEU A 385 -15.25 1.87 -10.85
N GLN A 386 -15.87 0.69 -10.75
CA GLN A 386 -15.56 -0.46 -11.60
C GLN A 386 -15.84 -0.16 -13.08
N LEU A 387 -17.01 0.43 -13.39
CA LEU A 387 -17.49 0.72 -14.75
C LEU A 387 -16.79 1.90 -15.44
N ASN A 388 -16.34 2.92 -14.69
CA ASN A 388 -15.79 4.17 -15.22
C ASN A 388 -14.47 4.05 -16.01
N ASN A 389 -13.93 2.84 -16.14
CA ASN A 389 -12.96 2.46 -17.16
C ASN A 389 -13.33 2.99 -18.57
N THR A 390 -14.62 3.05 -18.90
CA THR A 390 -15.13 3.54 -20.20
C THR A 390 -15.00 5.05 -20.40
N LYS A 391 -14.77 5.85 -19.35
CA LYS A 391 -14.71 7.33 -19.42
C LYS A 391 -13.29 7.89 -19.62
N GLY A 392 -12.28 7.03 -19.84
CA GLY A 392 -10.94 7.46 -20.24
C GLY A 392 -10.06 8.03 -19.11
N CYS A 393 -10.30 7.66 -17.85
CA CYS A 393 -9.34 7.96 -16.79
C CYS A 393 -8.02 7.21 -17.07
N GLY A 394 -6.91 7.93 -17.18
CA GLY A 394 -5.61 7.38 -17.59
C GLY A 394 -4.89 6.52 -16.54
N LEU A 395 -5.48 6.37 -15.36
CA LEU A 395 -4.96 5.61 -14.22
C LEU A 395 -5.41 4.16 -14.33
N ASN A 396 -4.47 3.24 -14.50
CA ASN A 396 -4.74 1.84 -14.87
C ASN A 396 -3.86 0.80 -14.18
N GLY A 397 -2.87 1.17 -13.36
CA GLY A 397 -1.95 0.23 -12.70
C GLY A 397 -2.67 -0.90 -11.97
N VAL A 398 -3.72 -0.57 -11.20
CA VAL A 398 -4.59 -1.59 -10.54
C VAL A 398 -5.30 -2.47 -11.57
N ARG A 399 -5.86 -1.90 -12.63
CA ARG A 399 -6.61 -2.67 -13.64
C ARG A 399 -5.69 -3.59 -14.43
N ASP A 400 -4.52 -3.11 -14.84
CA ASP A 400 -3.56 -3.87 -15.64
C ASP A 400 -2.88 -4.97 -14.82
N LYS A 401 -2.64 -4.74 -13.52
CA LYS A 401 -2.30 -5.79 -12.54
C LYS A 401 -3.38 -6.89 -12.50
N TYR A 402 -4.64 -6.56 -12.22
CA TYR A 402 -5.71 -7.56 -12.10
C TYR A 402 -6.29 -8.08 -13.45
N LYS A 403 -5.79 -7.60 -14.59
CA LYS A 403 -5.95 -8.23 -15.93
C LYS A 403 -4.98 -9.39 -16.15
N GLN A 404 -3.89 -9.50 -15.39
CA GLN A 404 -2.94 -10.60 -15.55
C GLN A 404 -3.58 -11.96 -15.18
N GLN A 405 -3.19 -13.02 -15.90
CA GLN A 405 -3.70 -14.38 -15.68
C GLN A 405 -3.39 -14.95 -14.29
N THR A 406 -2.34 -14.43 -13.63
CA THR A 406 -1.98 -14.66 -12.22
C THR A 406 -3.12 -14.34 -11.26
N PHE A 407 -3.86 -13.26 -11.51
CA PHE A 407 -5.05 -12.84 -10.77
C PHE A 407 -6.35 -13.30 -11.44
N LYS A 408 -6.30 -14.38 -12.25
CA LYS A 408 -7.44 -14.93 -13.02
C LYS A 408 -8.13 -13.95 -13.95
N SER A 409 -7.45 -12.85 -14.32
CA SER A 409 -7.98 -11.80 -15.19
C SER A 409 -9.30 -11.19 -14.69
N VAL A 410 -9.51 -11.13 -13.37
CA VAL A 410 -10.76 -10.65 -12.75
C VAL A 410 -11.17 -9.23 -13.16
N ALA A 411 -10.21 -8.37 -13.51
CA ALA A 411 -10.49 -7.02 -14.00
C ALA A 411 -11.23 -6.98 -15.35
N SER A 412 -11.30 -8.10 -16.08
CA SER A 412 -12.01 -8.24 -17.35
C SER A 412 -13.49 -8.61 -17.21
N PHE A 413 -13.97 -8.92 -16.00
CA PHE A 413 -15.38 -9.26 -15.77
C PHE A 413 -16.24 -7.99 -15.67
N SER A 414 -17.33 -7.94 -16.44
CA SER A 414 -18.32 -6.87 -16.34
C SER A 414 -19.26 -7.12 -15.15
N PRO A 415 -19.50 -6.14 -14.27
CA PRO A 415 -20.45 -6.28 -13.18
C PRO A 415 -21.90 -6.25 -13.69
N LYS A 416 -22.79 -6.87 -12.93
CA LYS A 416 -24.24 -6.81 -13.15
C LYS A 416 -24.83 -5.61 -12.38
N PRO A 417 -25.96 -5.01 -12.83
CA PRO A 417 -26.70 -4.02 -12.06
C PRO A 417 -27.00 -4.52 -10.64
N VAL A 418 -26.92 -3.64 -9.64
CA VAL A 418 -27.05 -3.97 -8.20
C VAL A 418 -28.29 -3.35 -7.56
N GLU A 419 -28.96 -2.43 -8.25
CA GLU A 419 -30.11 -1.67 -7.81
C GLU A 419 -31.27 -2.56 -7.31
N PRO A 420 -31.55 -3.76 -7.87
CA PRO A 420 -32.59 -4.66 -7.36
C PRO A 420 -32.28 -5.36 -6.02
N LEU A 421 -31.10 -5.17 -5.42
CA LEU A 421 -30.63 -5.89 -4.23
C LEU A 421 -30.80 -5.13 -2.91
N PHE A 422 -31.40 -3.93 -2.93
CA PHE A 422 -31.26 -2.94 -1.86
C PHE A 422 -32.47 -2.04 -1.62
#